data_AF-A0A2V5ITW3-F1
#
_entry.id   AF-A0A2V5ITW3-F1
#
_cell.length_a   1.000
_cell.length_b   1.000
_cell.length_c   1.000
_cell.angle_alpha   90.00
_cell.angle_beta   90.00
_cell.angle_gamma   90.00
#
_symmetry.space_group_name_H-M   'P 1'
#
loop_
_entity.id
_entity.type
_entity.pdbx_description
1 polymer ?
#
loop_
_entity_poly.entity_id
_entity_poly.type
_entity_poly.pdbx_seq_one_letter_code
_entity_poly.pdbx_strand_id
1 'polypeptide(L)'
;MYRIPEQKARSSSEFFNKALAGTWKEGRRRTVRLPDVDPGTFGEYSSWLYHSTYNPSSEFKGLVKTYILADRLMANEFGNQLINAIVTRLNVGSSEDRSPPSKEEMEFACRTVPPPTPLYRLLVDFEVHVGSFALNWLKDIGLDKWFSAMDGEKLSREDRRTQRFMLQVMSTAITRFASSRPPPFLMSVSDYHRAVSGDETN
;
A
#
# COMPACT_ATOMS: atom_id res chain seq x y z
N MET A 1 -19.75 -1.19 -17.42
CA MET A 1 -19.20 -0.06 -18.20
C MET A 1 -19.45 1.22 -17.40
N TYR A 2 -18.41 1.99 -17.09
CA TYR A 2 -18.53 3.24 -16.34
C TYR A 2 -18.54 4.44 -17.30
N ARG A 3 -19.36 5.45 -17.00
CA ARG A 3 -19.40 6.72 -17.74
C ARG A 3 -19.00 7.84 -16.77
N ILE A 4 -17.83 8.42 -17.00
CA ILE A 4 -17.24 9.46 -16.14
C ILE A 4 -17.00 10.69 -17.02
N PRO A 5 -17.37 11.91 -16.58
CA PRO A 5 -17.03 13.14 -17.27
C PRO A 5 -15.51 13.25 -17.47
N GLU A 6 -15.07 13.54 -18.71
CA GLU A 6 -13.63 13.61 -19.05
C GLU A 6 -12.88 14.55 -18.11
N GLN A 7 -13.44 15.73 -17.84
CA GLN A 7 -12.79 16.72 -16.98
C GLN A 7 -12.48 16.15 -15.59
N LYS A 8 -13.44 15.42 -14.98
CA LYS A 8 -13.24 14.76 -13.68
C LYS A 8 -12.18 13.67 -13.75
N ALA A 9 -12.21 12.84 -14.79
CA ALA A 9 -11.23 11.77 -14.96
C ALA A 9 -9.81 12.34 -15.11
N ARG A 10 -9.63 13.39 -15.93
CA ARG A 10 -8.32 13.99 -16.18
C ARG A 10 -7.80 14.80 -15.01
N SER A 11 -8.65 15.51 -14.28
CA SER A 11 -8.22 16.31 -13.12
C SER A 11 -7.82 15.45 -11.92
N SER A 12 -8.35 14.23 -11.82
CA SER A 12 -8.13 13.34 -10.67
C SER A 12 -7.02 12.32 -10.86
N SER A 13 -6.49 12.16 -12.08
CA SER A 13 -5.56 11.08 -12.43
C SER A 13 -4.65 11.51 -13.57
N GLU A 14 -3.34 11.48 -13.32
CA GLU A 14 -2.34 11.75 -14.35
C GLU A 14 -2.37 10.69 -15.47
N PHE A 15 -2.72 9.45 -15.13
CA PHE A 15 -2.94 8.41 -16.12
C PHE A 15 -4.06 8.79 -17.11
N PHE A 16 -5.25 9.17 -16.61
CA PHE A 16 -6.34 9.58 -17.49
C PHE A 16 -6.07 10.90 -18.20
N ASN A 17 -5.38 11.84 -17.53
CA ASN A 17 -4.94 13.06 -18.17
C ASN A 17 -4.11 12.76 -19.42
N LYS A 18 -3.09 11.89 -19.31
CA LYS A 18 -2.23 11.48 -20.43
C LYS A 18 -2.95 10.60 -21.45
N ALA A 19 -3.75 9.62 -21.01
CA ALA A 19 -4.45 8.70 -21.90
C ALA A 19 -5.50 9.42 -22.78
N LEU A 20 -6.09 10.50 -22.27
CA LEU A 20 -7.10 11.30 -22.97
C LEU A 20 -6.53 12.57 -23.62
N ALA A 21 -5.30 12.99 -23.24
CA ALA A 21 -4.56 14.06 -23.90
C ALA A 21 -3.98 13.58 -25.25
N GLY A 22 -4.70 13.84 -26.33
CA GLY A 22 -4.13 13.82 -27.68
C GLY A 22 -4.74 12.81 -28.64
N THR A 23 -3.93 12.33 -29.58
CA THR A 23 -4.36 11.56 -30.77
C THR A 23 -4.31 10.05 -30.57
N TRP A 24 -4.04 9.58 -29.34
CA TRP A 24 -4.07 8.16 -29.00
C TRP A 24 -5.48 7.59 -29.23
N LYS A 25 -5.57 6.27 -29.41
CA LYS A 25 -6.84 5.59 -29.70
C LYS A 25 -7.88 5.87 -28.62
N GLU A 26 -7.43 5.93 -27.38
CA GLU A 26 -8.19 6.20 -26.17
C GLU A 26 -8.75 7.63 -26.18
N GLY A 27 -7.92 8.63 -26.47
CA GLY A 27 -8.32 10.03 -26.61
C GLY A 27 -9.29 10.28 -27.78
N ARG A 28 -9.11 9.58 -28.91
CA ARG A 28 -10.04 9.65 -30.06
C ARG A 28 -11.37 8.96 -29.79
N ARG A 29 -11.36 7.80 -29.14
CA ARG A 29 -12.57 7.00 -28.87
C ARG A 29 -13.26 7.36 -27.55
N ARG A 30 -12.65 8.23 -26.75
CA ARG A 30 -13.09 8.56 -25.38
C ARG A 30 -13.40 7.32 -24.55
N THR A 31 -12.58 6.29 -24.74
CA THR A 31 -12.76 4.97 -24.14
C THR A 31 -11.39 4.44 -23.74
N VAL A 32 -11.19 4.24 -22.44
CA VAL A 32 -9.99 3.60 -21.88
C VAL A 32 -10.38 2.19 -21.43
N ARG A 33 -9.58 1.19 -21.82
CA ARG A 33 -9.79 -0.21 -21.42
C ARG A 33 -8.86 -0.58 -20.29
N LEU A 34 -9.43 -1.14 -19.22
CA LEU A 34 -8.71 -1.64 -18.05
C LEU A 34 -9.10 -3.11 -17.82
N PRO A 35 -8.65 -4.04 -18.70
CA PRO A 35 -9.13 -5.43 -18.72
C PRO A 35 -8.74 -6.24 -17.48
N ASP A 36 -7.70 -5.79 -16.79
CA ASP A 36 -7.04 -6.42 -15.66
C ASP A 36 -7.36 -5.75 -14.32
N VAL A 37 -8.33 -4.81 -14.33
CA VAL A 37 -8.87 -4.17 -13.13
C VAL A 37 -10.22 -4.80 -12.79
N ASP A 38 -10.37 -5.22 -11.54
CA ASP A 38 -11.65 -5.69 -11.02
C ASP A 38 -12.71 -4.57 -11.10
N PRO A 39 -13.90 -4.84 -11.67
CA PRO A 39 -14.96 -3.83 -11.77
C PRO A 39 -15.39 -3.24 -10.42
N GLY A 40 -15.39 -4.03 -9.34
CA GLY A 40 -15.74 -3.56 -8.00
C GLY A 40 -14.73 -2.53 -7.50
N THR A 41 -13.44 -2.83 -7.61
CA THR A 41 -12.35 -1.90 -7.26
C THR A 41 -12.42 -0.60 -8.08
N PHE A 42 -12.73 -0.68 -9.38
CA PHE A 42 -12.95 0.53 -10.18
C PHE A 42 -14.23 1.28 -9.79
N GLY A 43 -15.26 0.56 -9.34
CA GLY A 43 -16.48 1.13 -8.78
C GLY A 43 -16.22 2.03 -7.58
N GLU A 44 -15.31 1.65 -6.68
CA GLU A 44 -14.88 2.48 -5.55
C GLU A 44 -14.23 3.79 -6.01
N TYR A 45 -13.27 3.71 -6.95
CA TYR A 45 -12.66 4.90 -7.55
C TYR A 45 -13.71 5.78 -8.24
N SER A 46 -14.61 5.18 -9.01
CA SER A 46 -15.69 5.91 -9.67
C SER A 46 -16.60 6.60 -8.68
N SER A 47 -16.95 5.97 -7.54
CA SER A 47 -17.77 6.57 -6.50
C SER A 47 -17.05 7.77 -5.87
N TRP A 48 -15.76 7.61 -5.53
CA TRP A 48 -14.93 8.69 -5.00
C TRP A 48 -14.89 9.93 -5.91
N LEU A 49 -14.84 9.76 -7.24
CA LEU A 49 -14.88 10.90 -8.19
C LEU A 49 -16.16 11.76 -8.11
N TYR A 50 -17.26 11.21 -7.58
CA TYR A 50 -18.51 11.94 -7.43
C TYR A 50 -18.68 12.56 -6.05
N HIS A 51 -18.12 11.95 -5.01
CA HIS A 51 -18.33 12.38 -3.62
C HIS A 51 -17.12 13.12 -3.03
N SER A 52 -15.95 13.05 -3.68
CA SER A 52 -14.64 13.56 -3.21
C SER A 52 -14.20 13.01 -1.84
N THR A 53 -14.99 12.14 -1.24
CA THR A 53 -14.72 11.42 0.00
C THR A 53 -14.81 9.93 -0.26
N TYR A 54 -13.77 9.21 0.16
CA TYR A 54 -13.74 7.76 0.09
C TYR A 54 -14.40 7.20 1.34
N ASN A 55 -15.41 6.35 1.16
CA ASN A 55 -15.97 5.54 2.24
C ASN A 55 -15.26 4.19 2.26
N PRO A 56 -14.37 3.94 3.24
CA PRO A 56 -13.47 2.81 3.17
C PRO A 56 -14.17 1.48 3.34
N SER A 57 -13.72 0.49 2.56
CA SER A 57 -14.04 -0.91 2.85
C SER A 57 -13.59 -1.27 4.27
N SER A 58 -14.43 -2.00 4.99
CA SER A 58 -14.06 -2.63 6.26
C SER A 58 -13.18 -3.87 6.09
N GLU A 59 -12.77 -4.21 4.85
CA GLU A 59 -11.85 -5.31 4.56
C GLU A 59 -10.47 -4.75 4.18
N PHE A 60 -9.40 -5.22 4.85
CA PHE A 60 -8.04 -4.76 4.58
C PHE A 60 -7.58 -5.08 3.15
N LYS A 61 -7.89 -6.29 2.66
CA LYS A 61 -7.54 -6.71 1.28
C LYS A 61 -8.22 -5.82 0.25
N GLY A 62 -9.46 -5.39 0.51
CA GLY A 62 -10.17 -4.41 -0.32
C GLY A 62 -9.40 -3.10 -0.40
N LEU A 63 -9.04 -2.52 0.75
CA LEU A 63 -8.25 -1.28 0.82
C LEU A 63 -6.92 -1.38 0.07
N VAL A 64 -6.20 -2.51 0.20
CA VAL A 64 -4.92 -2.74 -0.50
C VAL A 64 -5.13 -2.82 -2.02
N LYS A 65 -6.15 -3.55 -2.50
CA LYS A 65 -6.48 -3.63 -3.94
C LYS A 65 -6.84 -2.26 -4.51
N THR A 66 -7.67 -1.50 -3.80
CA THR A 66 -8.07 -0.15 -4.21
C THR A 66 -6.89 0.81 -4.22
N TYR A 67 -5.96 0.69 -3.26
CA TYR A 67 -4.71 1.46 -3.28
C TYR A 67 -3.84 1.14 -4.51
N ILE A 68 -3.67 -0.13 -4.85
CA ILE A 68 -2.91 -0.53 -6.05
C ILE A 68 -3.55 0.05 -7.32
N LEU A 69 -4.88 0.08 -7.39
CA LEU A 69 -5.57 0.75 -8.48
C LEU A 69 -5.28 2.26 -8.49
N ALA A 70 -5.36 2.92 -7.33
CA ALA A 70 -5.08 4.36 -7.21
C ALA A 70 -3.65 4.70 -7.66
N ASP A 71 -2.66 3.92 -7.23
CA ASP A 71 -1.26 4.05 -7.63
C ASP A 71 -1.08 3.85 -9.14
N ARG A 72 -1.69 2.79 -9.70
CA ARG A 72 -1.69 2.54 -11.16
C ARG A 72 -2.30 3.68 -11.96
N LEU A 73 -3.40 4.25 -11.46
CA LEU A 73 -4.07 5.40 -12.08
C LEU A 73 -3.36 6.72 -11.78
N MET A 74 -2.31 6.73 -10.95
CA MET A 74 -1.64 7.94 -10.48
C MET A 74 -2.65 8.94 -9.88
N ALA A 75 -3.64 8.42 -9.16
CA ALA A 75 -4.70 9.18 -8.49
C ALA A 75 -4.27 9.50 -7.06
N ASN A 76 -3.31 10.41 -6.91
CA ASN A 76 -2.61 10.67 -5.64
C ASN A 76 -3.56 11.05 -4.50
N GLU A 77 -4.54 11.91 -4.75
CA GLU A 77 -5.51 12.33 -3.73
C GLU A 77 -6.33 11.14 -3.20
N PHE A 78 -6.76 10.26 -4.09
CA PHE A 78 -7.46 9.04 -3.74
C PHE A 78 -6.56 8.06 -2.97
N GLY A 79 -5.32 7.89 -3.45
CA GLY A 79 -4.30 7.07 -2.78
C GLY A 79 -4.01 7.53 -1.35
N ASN A 80 -3.97 8.85 -1.12
CA ASN A 80 -3.77 9.42 0.21
C ASN A 80 -4.97 9.16 1.14
N GLN A 81 -6.21 9.27 0.64
CA GLN A 81 -7.40 8.91 1.41
C GLN A 81 -7.41 7.41 1.77
N LEU A 82 -6.92 6.54 0.88
CA LEU A 82 -6.76 5.11 1.13
C LEU A 82 -5.69 4.82 2.19
N ILE A 83 -4.55 5.52 2.15
CA ILE A 83 -3.53 5.43 3.21
C ILE A 83 -4.14 5.84 4.56
N ASN A 84 -4.87 6.97 4.61
CA ASN A 84 -5.57 7.40 5.83
C ASN A 84 -6.53 6.33 6.36
N ALA A 85 -7.31 5.71 5.47
CA ALA A 85 -8.22 4.63 5.86
C ALA A 85 -7.48 3.40 6.42
N ILE A 86 -6.37 3.02 5.80
CA ILE A 86 -5.53 1.92 6.26
C ILE A 86 -4.93 2.26 7.63
N VAL A 87 -4.32 3.44 7.80
CA VAL A 87 -3.75 3.89 9.08
C VAL A 87 -4.83 3.92 10.16
N THR A 88 -6.01 4.48 9.86
CA THR A 88 -7.14 4.51 10.80
C THR A 88 -7.52 3.11 11.22
N ARG A 89 -7.69 2.17 10.28
CA ARG A 89 -8.00 0.77 10.58
C ARG A 89 -6.93 0.13 11.48
N LEU A 90 -5.64 0.35 11.17
CA LEU A 90 -4.52 -0.20 11.94
C LEU A 90 -4.42 0.41 13.35
N ASN A 91 -4.97 1.60 13.55
CA ASN A 91 -5.00 2.33 14.81
C ASN A 91 -6.29 2.17 15.62
N VAL A 92 -7.38 1.64 15.05
CA VAL A 92 -8.66 1.46 15.78
C VAL A 92 -8.46 0.40 16.86
N GLY A 93 -8.37 0.87 18.12
CA GLY A 93 -8.22 0.07 19.34
C GLY A 93 -7.52 0.85 20.45
N SER A 94 -7.75 0.47 21.72
CA SER A 94 -6.80 0.76 22.82
C SER A 94 -5.44 0.10 22.50
N SER A 95 -4.38 0.37 23.26
CA SER A 95 -3.08 -0.31 23.08
C SER A 95 -3.18 -1.85 23.06
N GLU A 96 -4.27 -2.41 23.59
CA GLU A 96 -4.56 -3.85 23.66
C GLU A 96 -5.59 -4.33 22.60
N ASP A 97 -6.35 -3.43 21.94
CA ASP A 97 -7.42 -3.77 20.98
C ASP A 97 -7.08 -3.38 19.53
N ARG A 98 -5.81 -3.12 19.20
CA ARG A 98 -5.44 -3.03 17.78
C ARG A 98 -5.85 -4.35 17.12
N SER A 99 -6.65 -4.27 16.05
CA SER A 99 -6.93 -5.42 15.19
C SER A 99 -5.91 -5.44 14.05
N PRO A 100 -4.70 -6.01 14.24
CA PRO A 100 -3.72 -6.09 13.18
C PRO A 100 -4.29 -6.88 11.99
N PRO A 101 -3.78 -6.66 10.78
CA PRO A 101 -4.11 -7.51 9.65
C PRO A 101 -3.78 -8.97 10.00
N SER A 102 -4.61 -9.90 9.54
CA SER A 102 -4.30 -11.32 9.69
C SER A 102 -3.01 -11.67 8.95
N LYS A 103 -2.42 -12.84 9.26
CA LYS A 103 -1.24 -13.35 8.53
C LYS A 103 -1.50 -13.38 7.02
N GLU A 104 -2.67 -13.87 6.61
CA GLU A 104 -3.07 -13.97 5.20
C GLU A 104 -3.27 -12.60 4.55
N GLU A 105 -3.73 -11.60 5.31
CA GLU A 105 -3.87 -10.22 4.83
C GLU A 105 -2.52 -9.55 4.62
N MET A 106 -1.58 -9.73 5.57
CA MET A 106 -0.23 -9.19 5.45
C MET A 106 0.56 -9.88 4.33
N GLU A 107 0.49 -11.21 4.22
CA GLU A 107 1.10 -11.93 3.09
C GLU A 107 0.55 -11.46 1.75
N PHE A 108 -0.77 -11.29 1.66
CA PHE A 108 -1.40 -10.75 0.45
C PHE A 108 -0.84 -9.36 0.11
N ALA A 109 -0.76 -8.46 1.08
CA ALA A 109 -0.25 -7.11 0.87
C ALA A 109 1.23 -7.10 0.46
N CYS A 110 2.08 -7.87 1.12
CA CYS A 110 3.51 -7.97 0.79
C CYS A 110 3.76 -8.57 -0.60
N ARG A 111 2.88 -9.47 -1.05
CA ARG A 111 2.96 -10.06 -2.39
C ARG A 111 2.45 -9.12 -3.47
N THR A 112 1.47 -8.27 -3.18
CA THR A 112 0.76 -7.47 -4.19
C THR A 112 1.28 -6.05 -4.31
N VAL A 113 1.68 -5.43 -3.21
CA VAL A 113 2.16 -4.04 -3.18
C VAL A 113 3.63 -4.00 -3.62
N PRO A 114 3.96 -3.30 -4.73
CA PRO A 114 5.33 -3.23 -5.20
C PRO A 114 6.19 -2.32 -4.28
N PRO A 115 7.42 -2.74 -3.92
CA PRO A 115 8.41 -1.83 -3.35
C PRO A 115 8.94 -0.87 -4.43
N PRO A 116 9.26 0.40 -4.11
CA PRO A 116 9.19 1.07 -2.82
C PRO A 116 7.99 2.04 -2.69
N THR A 117 6.76 1.56 -2.84
CA THR A 117 5.56 2.42 -2.69
C THR A 117 5.36 2.92 -1.25
N PRO A 118 4.65 4.06 -1.04
CA PRO A 118 4.32 4.56 0.28
C PRO A 118 3.58 3.54 1.17
N LEU A 119 2.63 2.79 0.59
CA LEU A 119 1.94 1.71 1.31
C LEU A 119 2.91 0.59 1.72
N TYR A 120 3.82 0.17 0.84
CA TYR A 120 4.83 -0.84 1.20
C TYR A 120 5.64 -0.41 2.42
N ARG A 121 6.11 0.84 2.42
CA ARG A 121 6.86 1.39 3.56
C ARG A 121 6.01 1.44 4.82
N LEU A 122 4.72 1.78 4.71
CA LEU A 122 3.80 1.85 5.86
C LEU A 122 3.62 0.46 6.50
N LEU A 123 3.51 -0.60 5.67
CA LEU A 123 3.37 -1.97 6.15
C LEU A 123 4.64 -2.47 6.85
N VAL A 124 5.81 -2.18 6.28
CA VAL A 124 7.10 -2.46 6.93
C VAL A 124 7.16 -1.77 8.28
N ASP A 125 6.81 -0.50 8.30
CA ASP A 125 6.82 0.35 9.46
C ASP A 125 5.85 -0.10 10.56
N PHE A 126 4.65 -0.51 10.17
CA PHE A 126 3.66 -1.10 11.08
C PHE A 126 4.21 -2.38 11.72
N GLU A 127 4.78 -3.29 10.94
CA GLU A 127 5.34 -4.55 11.44
C GLU A 127 6.52 -4.36 12.38
N VAL A 128 7.39 -3.37 12.13
CA VAL A 128 8.49 -3.06 13.05
C VAL A 128 8.00 -2.66 14.44
N HIS A 129 6.85 -1.98 14.53
CA HIS A 129 6.35 -1.45 15.80
C HIS A 129 5.36 -2.37 16.51
N VAL A 130 4.60 -3.17 15.77
CA VAL A 130 3.60 -4.08 16.35
C VAL A 130 4.14 -5.51 16.48
N GLY A 131 5.04 -5.93 15.58
CA GLY A 131 5.74 -7.21 15.65
C GLY A 131 4.89 -8.45 15.36
N SER A 132 3.63 -8.31 14.91
CA SER A 132 2.69 -9.44 14.85
C SER A 132 3.05 -10.46 13.76
N PHE A 133 3.20 -10.04 12.50
CA PHE A 133 3.47 -10.96 11.40
C PHE A 133 4.93 -11.41 11.41
N ALA A 134 5.87 -10.50 11.63
CA ALA A 134 7.29 -10.81 11.58
C ALA A 134 7.73 -11.82 12.64
N LEU A 135 7.23 -11.68 13.88
CA LEU A 135 7.53 -12.62 14.96
C LEU A 135 6.87 -13.98 14.73
N ASN A 136 5.63 -14.02 14.24
CA ASN A 136 4.94 -15.29 13.94
C ASN A 136 5.64 -16.04 12.79
N TRP A 137 6.01 -15.33 11.73
CA TRP A 137 6.76 -15.91 10.61
C TRP A 137 8.14 -16.44 11.04
N LEU A 138 8.87 -15.72 11.90
CA LEU A 138 10.14 -16.19 12.48
C LEU A 138 9.96 -17.46 13.34
N LYS A 139 8.88 -17.53 14.14
CA LYS A 139 8.55 -18.72 14.93
C LYS A 139 8.22 -19.93 14.05
N ASP A 140 7.47 -19.71 12.97
CA ASP A 140 7.02 -20.78 12.06
C ASP A 140 8.19 -21.41 11.28
N ILE A 141 9.19 -20.61 10.91
CA ILE A 141 10.27 -21.04 10.01
C ILE A 141 11.49 -21.51 10.79
N GLY A 142 11.72 -21.00 12.00
CA GLY A 142 12.93 -21.23 12.78
C GLY A 142 14.04 -20.25 12.37
N LEU A 143 14.76 -19.73 13.38
CA LEU A 143 15.88 -18.79 13.21
C LEU A 143 17.00 -19.37 12.33
N ASP A 144 17.24 -20.67 12.41
CA ASP A 144 18.21 -21.43 11.64
C ASP A 144 17.90 -21.41 10.14
N LYS A 145 16.65 -21.70 9.75
CA LYS A 145 16.22 -21.64 8.34
C LYS A 145 16.19 -20.23 7.78
N TRP A 146 16.04 -19.22 8.64
CA TRP A 146 16.13 -17.82 8.22
C TRP A 146 17.55 -17.45 7.77
N PHE A 147 18.59 -17.86 8.50
CA PHE A 147 19.97 -17.64 8.06
C PHE A 147 20.26 -18.40 6.75
N SER A 148 19.80 -19.64 6.62
CA SER A 148 19.92 -20.40 5.36
C SER A 148 19.20 -19.72 4.18
N ALA A 149 18.05 -19.08 4.43
CA ALA A 149 17.33 -18.30 3.43
C ALA A 149 18.08 -17.02 3.02
N MET A 150 18.78 -16.36 3.94
CA MET A 150 19.65 -15.22 3.62
C MET A 150 20.88 -15.65 2.81
N ASP A 151 21.39 -16.86 3.06
CA ASP A 151 22.55 -17.43 2.37
C ASP A 151 22.23 -17.99 0.97
N GLY A 152 20.98 -17.84 0.50
CA GLY A 152 20.60 -18.03 -0.90
C GLY A 152 20.03 -19.40 -1.26
N GLU A 153 19.56 -20.20 -0.29
CA GLU A 153 18.73 -21.37 -0.61
C GLU A 153 17.46 -20.95 -1.38
N LYS A 154 17.09 -21.76 -2.38
CA LYS A 154 15.99 -21.44 -3.32
C LYS A 154 14.63 -21.60 -2.65
N LEU A 155 14.16 -20.54 -2.02
CA LEU A 155 12.75 -20.31 -1.73
C LEU A 155 11.92 -20.23 -3.03
N SER A 156 10.65 -20.62 -2.98
CA SER A 156 9.73 -20.48 -4.11
C SER A 156 9.71 -19.03 -4.61
N ARG A 157 9.40 -18.80 -5.89
CA ARG A 157 9.27 -17.43 -6.44
C ARG A 157 8.30 -16.56 -5.63
N GLU A 158 7.26 -17.16 -5.08
CA GLU A 158 6.26 -16.50 -4.23
C GLU A 158 6.85 -16.08 -2.89
N ASP A 159 7.65 -16.95 -2.28
CA ASP A 159 8.33 -16.71 -1.01
C ASP A 159 9.36 -15.58 -1.11
N ARG A 160 9.92 -15.30 -2.30
CA ARG A 160 10.93 -14.24 -2.49
C ARG A 160 10.39 -12.82 -2.25
N ARG A 161 9.08 -12.56 -2.43
CA ARG A 161 8.50 -11.23 -2.12
C ARG A 161 8.31 -11.08 -0.61
N THR A 162 7.74 -12.10 0.03
CA THR A 162 7.60 -12.18 1.49
C THR A 162 8.96 -12.10 2.17
N GLN A 163 9.96 -12.83 1.69
CA GLN A 163 11.33 -12.79 2.21
C GLN A 163 11.94 -11.39 2.10
N ARG A 164 11.80 -10.71 0.96
CA ARG A 164 12.29 -9.33 0.81
C ARG A 164 11.60 -8.36 1.77
N PHE A 165 10.29 -8.49 1.95
CA PHE A 165 9.57 -7.73 2.96
C PHE A 165 10.12 -7.99 4.36
N MET A 166 10.31 -9.25 4.74
CA MET A 166 10.85 -9.63 6.04
C MET A 166 12.27 -9.08 6.26
N LEU A 167 13.15 -9.15 5.25
CA LEU A 167 14.48 -8.55 5.32
C LEU A 167 14.41 -7.04 5.57
N GLN A 168 13.47 -6.35 4.92
CA GLN A 168 13.29 -4.92 5.07
C GLN A 168 12.70 -4.55 6.43
N VAL A 169 11.77 -5.33 6.97
CA VAL A 169 11.26 -5.19 8.35
C VAL A 169 12.42 -5.31 9.34
N MET A 170 13.23 -6.36 9.25
CA MET A 170 14.34 -6.58 10.20
C MET A 170 15.42 -5.50 10.10
N SER A 171 15.83 -5.12 8.88
CA SER A 171 16.79 -4.03 8.66
C SER A 171 16.28 -2.69 9.21
N THR A 172 14.98 -2.41 9.02
CA THR A 172 14.34 -1.19 9.54
C THR A 172 14.25 -1.21 11.06
N ALA A 173 13.92 -2.37 11.66
CA ALA A 173 13.90 -2.53 13.12
C ALA A 173 15.28 -2.29 13.73
N ILE A 174 16.33 -2.92 13.20
CA ILE A 174 17.72 -2.72 13.67
C ILE A 174 18.11 -1.24 13.59
N THR A 175 17.84 -0.59 12.47
CA THR A 175 18.13 0.83 12.28
C THR A 175 17.36 1.71 13.27
N ARG A 176 16.07 1.43 13.50
CA ARG A 176 15.23 2.20 14.43
C ARG A 176 15.63 2.04 15.89
N PHE A 177 15.97 0.82 16.32
CA PHE A 177 16.51 0.59 17.66
C PHE A 177 17.82 1.36 17.88
N ALA A 178 18.59 1.57 16.81
CA ALA A 178 19.78 2.43 16.85
C ALA A 178 19.47 3.94 16.79
N SER A 179 18.29 4.36 16.29
CA SER A 179 18.02 5.76 15.90
C SER A 179 16.83 6.46 16.60
N SER A 180 16.18 5.87 17.61
CA SER A 180 15.11 6.50 18.44
C SER A 180 14.00 7.25 17.67
N ARG A 181 13.55 6.76 16.50
CA ARG A 181 12.50 7.43 15.70
C ARG A 181 11.09 7.14 16.25
N PRO A 182 10.18 8.13 16.31
CA PRO A 182 8.80 7.92 16.76
C PRO A 182 7.99 7.07 15.75
N PRO A 183 6.94 6.38 16.22
CA PRO A 183 6.17 5.46 15.39
C PRO A 183 5.36 6.19 14.30
N PRO A 184 5.28 5.63 13.08
CA PRO A 184 4.73 6.30 11.90
C PRO A 184 3.21 6.46 11.95
N PHE A 185 2.50 5.61 12.70
CA PHE A 185 1.05 5.73 12.90
C PHE A 185 0.67 6.78 13.95
N LEU A 186 1.64 7.42 14.62
CA LEU A 186 1.45 8.65 15.39
C LEU A 186 1.76 9.92 14.57
N MET A 187 2.23 9.78 13.32
CA MET A 187 2.50 10.91 12.43
C MET A 187 1.28 11.21 11.55
N SER A 188 1.07 12.48 11.19
CA SER A 188 0.09 12.82 10.16
C SER A 188 0.57 12.28 8.80
N VAL A 189 -0.35 12.00 7.87
CA VAL A 189 0.02 11.48 6.54
C VAL A 189 0.92 12.44 5.77
N SER A 190 0.71 13.74 5.91
CA SER A 190 1.59 14.76 5.34
C SER A 190 3.02 14.66 5.91
N ASP A 191 3.14 14.43 7.21
CA ASP A 191 4.45 14.28 7.86
C ASP A 191 5.12 12.95 7.49
N TYR A 192 4.33 11.88 7.35
CA TYR A 192 4.82 10.60 6.88
C TYR A 192 5.38 10.70 5.46
N HIS A 193 4.65 11.33 4.52
CA HIS A 193 5.15 11.56 3.18
C HIS A 193 6.42 12.41 3.15
N ARG A 194 6.52 13.44 4.01
CA ARG A 194 7.74 14.25 4.14
C ARG A 194 8.93 13.40 4.64
N ALA A 195 8.74 12.65 5.71
CA ALA A 195 9.78 11.78 6.29
C ALA A 195 10.23 10.67 5.32
N VAL A 196 9.31 10.17 4.50
CA VAL A 196 9.55 9.12 3.50
C VAL A 196 10.25 9.67 2.25
N SER A 197 9.95 10.91 1.84
CA SER A 197 10.48 11.49 0.60
C SER A 197 11.93 11.96 0.71
N GLY A 198 12.52 11.94 1.91
CA GLY A 198 13.91 12.34 2.13
C GLY A 198 14.12 13.86 2.11
N ASP A 199 13.06 14.66 2.21
CA ASP A 199 13.15 16.08 2.53
C ASP A 199 13.45 16.21 4.04
N GLU A 200 14.66 15.78 4.42
CA GLU A 200 15.31 16.35 5.59
C GLU A 200 15.59 17.81 5.22
N THR A 201 14.72 18.69 5.73
CA THR A 201 14.99 20.13 5.69
C THR A 201 16.25 20.37 6.51
N ASN A 202 17.26 20.87 5.80
CA ASN A 202 18.53 21.42 6.28
C ASN A 202 18.38 22.18 7.61
#